data_AF-A0A1Z8Q9C7-F1
#
_entry.id   AF-A0A1Z8Q9C7-F1
#
_cell.length_a   1.000
_cell.length_b   1.000
_cell.length_c   1.000
_cell.angle_alpha   90.00
_cell.angle_beta   90.00
_cell.angle_gamma   90.00
#
_symmetry.space_group_name_H-M   'P 1'
#
loop_
_entity.id
_entity.type
_entity.pdbx_description
1 polymer ?
#
loop_
_entity_poly.entity_id
_entity_poly.type
_entity_poly.pdbx_seq_one_letter_code
_entity_poly.pdbx_strand_id
1 'polypeptide(L)'
;MINRFSQFLVEEEKICYWTFGRMNPPTIGHGKLLDKLASKAGKNTVRVFLSQSQDKKKNPLSYTDKVKFARKMFPKHARNIVINKKVKTFIEAAQSLEKEGFKKIVMIVGSDRVTQFDTVLQKYNKKDYNFESINVVSAGERDPDSDGAEGASATKQREAAKDNNFATFSQGLPKQFSNADAKKLFNAVRAGLGLKEQTEFHHHLDLGKKSDVREEYVSGSLFTEGDEVIIKSKNKKGVIAHLGSNYVIVESEGMKFRSWLEDVIVEKSSPQDPDIKDKDGTQPAAYHKGIKTKSTKSKRDTHFKKNADKADDDPSAYKQAPGDASAETKPSKHTKKFKAMFGESADAAIKKKAEKSGMPPGILKKVYNRGVAAWKGGHRPGTTPQQWGLARVNSFITKSSGTWGKADKDLAAKVRG
;
A
#
# COMPACT_ATOMS: atom_id res chain seq x y z
N MET A 1 43.15 -36.60 -29.44
CA MET A 1 43.64 -35.43 -30.19
C MET A 1 43.05 -34.18 -29.54
N ILE A 2 43.78 -33.56 -28.61
CA ILE A 2 43.34 -32.34 -27.90
C ILE A 2 43.90 -31.17 -28.69
N ASN A 3 43.03 -30.40 -29.36
CA ASN A 3 43.49 -29.50 -30.43
C ASN A 3 43.74 -28.05 -30.01
N ARG A 4 43.50 -27.61 -28.76
CA ARG A 4 43.82 -26.24 -28.30
C ARG A 4 44.13 -26.14 -26.80
N PHE A 5 45.19 -25.40 -26.42
CA PHE A 5 45.55 -25.09 -25.03
C PHE A 5 44.42 -24.40 -24.23
N SER A 6 43.55 -23.65 -24.93
CA SER A 6 42.36 -23.07 -24.33
C SER A 6 41.28 -24.08 -23.95
N GLN A 7 41.21 -25.25 -24.61
CA GLN A 7 40.37 -26.36 -24.16
C GLN A 7 40.96 -27.04 -22.92
N PHE A 8 42.29 -27.17 -22.86
CA PHE A 8 42.99 -27.72 -21.69
C PHE A 8 42.75 -26.87 -20.43
N LEU A 9 42.91 -25.55 -20.51
CA LEU A 9 42.61 -24.62 -19.40
C LEU A 9 41.14 -24.67 -18.94
N VAL A 10 40.19 -24.82 -19.87
CA VAL A 10 38.75 -24.93 -19.56
C VAL A 10 38.41 -26.30 -18.95
N GLU A 11 39.08 -27.37 -19.40
CA GLU A 11 38.97 -28.72 -18.83
C GLU A 11 39.62 -28.83 -17.43
N GLU A 12 40.66 -28.05 -17.16
CA GLU A 12 41.39 -28.04 -15.89
C GLU A 12 40.63 -27.28 -14.79
N GLU A 13 39.90 -26.20 -15.13
CA GLU A 13 39.21 -25.39 -14.13
C GLU A 13 37.74 -25.74 -13.86
N LYS A 14 37.05 -26.49 -14.75
CA LYS A 14 35.62 -26.88 -14.69
C LYS A 14 34.79 -26.05 -13.70
N ILE A 15 34.62 -24.77 -14.02
CA ILE A 15 33.88 -23.82 -13.19
C ILE A 15 32.40 -23.80 -13.60
N CYS A 16 31.50 -23.98 -12.64
CA CYS A 16 30.07 -23.81 -12.86
C CYS A 16 29.54 -22.57 -12.15
N TYR A 17 28.88 -21.70 -12.92
CA TYR A 17 28.12 -20.57 -12.40
C TYR A 17 26.67 -20.99 -12.25
N TRP A 18 26.11 -20.86 -11.05
CA TRP A 18 24.79 -21.38 -10.78
C TRP A 18 23.95 -20.52 -9.86
N THR A 19 22.65 -20.78 -9.88
CA THR A 19 21.71 -20.16 -8.94
C THR A 19 20.59 -21.12 -8.59
N PHE A 20 19.98 -20.89 -7.44
CA PHE A 20 18.85 -21.66 -6.93
C PHE A 20 17.72 -20.73 -6.52
N GLY A 21 16.52 -20.93 -7.07
CA GLY A 21 15.38 -20.04 -6.85
C GLY A 21 14.05 -20.76 -6.68
N ARG A 22 13.10 -20.13 -5.99
CA ARG A 22 11.72 -20.64 -5.88
C ARG A 22 10.87 -20.33 -7.12
N MET A 23 11.05 -19.14 -7.68
CA MET A 23 10.31 -18.64 -8.87
C MET A 23 8.79 -18.91 -8.81
N ASN A 24 8.14 -18.45 -7.74
CA ASN A 24 6.73 -18.72 -7.42
C ASN A 24 5.90 -17.41 -7.33
N PRO A 25 5.55 -16.74 -8.45
CA PRO A 25 5.91 -17.06 -9.85
C PRO A 25 7.26 -16.46 -10.30
N PRO A 26 7.76 -16.81 -11.50
CA PRO A 26 8.85 -16.09 -12.16
C PRO A 26 8.45 -14.63 -12.44
N THR A 27 9.40 -13.69 -12.37
CA THR A 27 9.19 -12.23 -12.53
C THR A 27 10.37 -11.58 -13.24
N ILE A 28 10.23 -10.34 -13.70
CA ILE A 28 11.32 -9.56 -14.34
C ILE A 28 12.60 -9.55 -13.48
N GLY A 29 12.48 -9.43 -12.16
CA GLY A 29 13.62 -9.44 -11.24
C GLY A 29 14.44 -10.74 -11.29
N HIS A 30 13.80 -11.88 -11.55
CA HIS A 30 14.51 -13.13 -11.78
C HIS A 30 15.29 -13.10 -13.09
N GLY A 31 14.72 -12.52 -14.16
CA GLY A 31 15.39 -12.34 -15.44
C GLY A 31 16.69 -11.55 -15.32
N LYS A 32 16.66 -10.43 -14.60
CA LYS A 32 17.86 -9.62 -14.33
C LYS A 32 18.96 -10.40 -13.60
N LEU A 33 18.59 -11.24 -12.63
CA LEU A 33 19.54 -12.12 -11.95
C LEU A 33 20.15 -13.15 -12.91
N LEU A 34 19.34 -13.74 -13.80
CA LEU A 34 19.81 -14.68 -14.81
C LEU A 34 20.72 -14.02 -15.85
N ASP A 35 20.43 -12.78 -16.25
CA ASP A 35 21.29 -12.00 -17.14
C ASP A 35 22.65 -11.71 -16.50
N LYS A 36 22.67 -11.31 -15.21
CA LYS A 36 23.92 -11.10 -14.48
C LYS A 36 24.69 -12.40 -14.25
N LEU A 37 23.98 -13.50 -13.98
CA LEU A 37 24.55 -14.85 -13.88
C LEU A 37 25.28 -15.22 -15.18
N ALA A 38 24.62 -15.09 -16.32
CA ALA A 38 25.21 -15.38 -17.62
C ALA A 38 26.39 -14.44 -17.95
N SER A 39 26.26 -13.14 -17.65
CA SER A 39 27.33 -12.16 -17.86
C SER A 39 28.58 -12.48 -17.03
N LYS A 40 28.41 -12.84 -15.75
CA LYS A 40 29.53 -13.22 -14.86
C LYS A 40 30.15 -14.57 -15.24
N ALA A 41 29.37 -15.49 -15.80
CA ALA A 41 29.86 -16.77 -16.26
C ALA A 41 30.76 -16.64 -17.51
N GLY A 42 30.46 -15.70 -18.41
CA GLY A 42 31.18 -15.56 -19.67
C GLY A 42 31.03 -16.82 -20.53
N LYS A 43 32.14 -17.54 -20.75
CA LYS A 43 32.16 -18.82 -21.49
C LYS A 43 31.95 -20.06 -20.60
N ASN A 44 31.94 -19.88 -19.27
CA ASN A 44 31.79 -20.98 -18.33
C ASN A 44 30.36 -21.54 -18.31
N THR A 45 30.23 -22.76 -17.80
CA THR A 45 28.93 -23.43 -17.77
C THR A 45 27.98 -22.76 -16.78
N VAL A 46 26.72 -22.57 -17.20
CA VAL A 46 25.66 -22.02 -16.35
C VAL A 46 24.61 -23.08 -16.02
N ARG A 47 24.18 -23.12 -14.75
CA ARG A 47 23.10 -23.99 -14.27
C ARG A 47 22.11 -23.22 -13.40
N VAL A 48 20.83 -23.30 -13.74
CA VAL A 48 19.74 -22.67 -12.98
C VAL A 48 18.85 -23.76 -12.42
N PHE A 49 18.81 -23.87 -11.11
CA PHE A 49 17.98 -24.85 -10.40
C PHE A 49 16.77 -24.16 -9.78
N LEU A 50 15.61 -24.82 -9.89
CA LEU A 50 14.37 -24.35 -9.26
C LEU A 50 13.99 -25.28 -8.11
N SER A 51 13.62 -24.70 -6.98
CA SER A 51 13.12 -25.44 -5.83
C SER A 51 11.85 -26.21 -6.21
N GLN A 52 11.71 -27.42 -5.67
CA GLN A 52 10.52 -28.24 -5.85
C GLN A 52 9.42 -27.99 -4.82
N SER A 53 9.63 -27.12 -3.84
CA SER A 53 8.60 -26.80 -2.84
C SER A 53 7.31 -26.31 -3.48
N GLN A 54 6.17 -26.81 -2.97
CA GLN A 54 4.83 -26.45 -3.40
C GLN A 54 3.90 -26.36 -2.18
N ASP A 55 3.20 -25.25 -2.03
CA ASP A 55 2.21 -25.00 -0.98
C ASP A 55 1.23 -23.90 -1.40
N LYS A 56 0.04 -23.88 -0.80
CA LYS A 56 -1.06 -22.98 -1.19
C LYS A 56 -0.85 -21.49 -0.85
N LYS A 57 0.30 -21.09 -0.30
CA LYS A 57 0.53 -19.72 0.18
C LYS A 57 1.78 -19.08 -0.44
N LYS A 58 2.93 -19.70 -0.23
CA LYS A 58 4.24 -19.20 -0.66
C LYS A 58 4.67 -19.80 -1.99
N ASN A 59 4.26 -21.04 -2.28
CA ASN A 59 4.72 -21.78 -3.46
C ASN A 59 3.57 -22.41 -4.27
N PRO A 60 2.65 -21.59 -4.83
CA PRO A 60 1.42 -22.11 -5.45
C PRO A 60 1.67 -22.93 -6.72
N LEU A 61 2.77 -22.71 -7.45
CA LEU A 61 3.03 -23.39 -8.71
C LEU A 61 3.70 -24.75 -8.49
N SER A 62 3.28 -25.74 -9.30
CA SER A 62 3.94 -27.04 -9.40
C SER A 62 5.36 -26.88 -9.96
N TYR A 63 6.24 -27.86 -9.72
CA TYR A 63 7.61 -27.84 -10.29
C TYR A 63 7.62 -27.77 -11.82
N THR A 64 6.73 -28.53 -12.46
CA THR A 64 6.59 -28.55 -13.92
C THR A 64 6.14 -27.19 -14.46
N ASP A 65 5.17 -26.54 -13.81
CA ASP A 65 4.69 -25.23 -14.23
C ASP A 65 5.77 -24.16 -14.05
N LYS A 66 6.49 -24.18 -12.91
CA LYS A 66 7.61 -23.27 -12.66
C LYS A 66 8.64 -23.32 -13.78
N VAL A 67 9.09 -24.52 -14.15
CA VAL A 67 10.09 -24.66 -15.21
C VAL A 67 9.52 -24.24 -16.56
N LYS A 68 8.28 -24.65 -16.89
CA LYS A 68 7.60 -24.29 -18.14
C LYS A 68 7.52 -22.77 -18.30
N PHE A 69 7.01 -22.07 -17.28
CA PHE A 69 6.87 -20.62 -17.30
C PHE A 69 8.23 -19.91 -17.26
N ALA A 70 9.19 -20.37 -16.45
CA ALA A 70 10.52 -19.77 -16.40
C ALA A 70 11.26 -19.87 -17.75
N ARG A 71 11.23 -21.03 -18.41
CA ARG A 71 11.83 -21.20 -19.76
C ARG A 71 11.15 -20.34 -20.80
N LYS A 72 9.82 -20.23 -20.74
CA LYS A 72 9.06 -19.38 -21.68
C LYS A 72 9.28 -17.89 -21.45
N MET A 73 9.44 -17.48 -20.19
CA MET A 73 9.68 -16.10 -19.80
C MET A 73 11.13 -15.65 -20.09
N PHE A 74 12.09 -16.56 -19.95
CA PHE A 74 13.52 -16.30 -20.15
C PHE A 74 14.11 -17.19 -21.25
N PRO A 75 13.71 -17.01 -22.52
CA PRO A 75 14.14 -17.90 -23.62
C PRO A 75 15.67 -17.94 -23.78
N LYS A 76 16.37 -16.82 -23.56
CA LYS A 76 17.84 -16.73 -23.59
C LYS A 76 18.52 -17.68 -22.58
N HIS A 77 17.87 -17.92 -21.45
CA HIS A 77 18.38 -18.75 -20.34
C HIS A 77 17.73 -20.12 -20.26
N ALA A 78 16.77 -20.42 -21.14
CA ALA A 78 15.92 -21.61 -21.03
C ALA A 78 16.71 -22.93 -21.01
N ARG A 79 17.81 -23.00 -21.78
CA ARG A 79 18.71 -24.16 -21.83
C ARG A 79 19.51 -24.36 -20.54
N ASN A 80 19.73 -23.30 -19.78
CA ASN A 80 20.46 -23.36 -18.51
C ASN A 80 19.55 -23.77 -17.35
N ILE A 81 18.22 -23.71 -17.51
CA ILE A 81 17.25 -24.14 -16.50
C ILE A 81 17.17 -25.66 -16.48
N VAL A 82 17.68 -26.26 -15.41
CA VAL A 82 17.78 -27.72 -15.24
C VAL A 82 16.42 -28.30 -14.86
N ILE A 83 16.00 -29.35 -15.58
CA ILE A 83 14.86 -30.19 -15.17
C ILE A 83 15.42 -31.42 -14.48
N ASN A 84 15.34 -31.44 -13.15
CA ASN A 84 15.73 -32.61 -12.37
C ASN A 84 14.78 -32.78 -11.17
N LYS A 85 13.87 -33.76 -11.28
CA LYS A 85 12.90 -34.09 -10.22
C LYS A 85 13.54 -34.67 -8.96
N LYS A 86 14.82 -35.05 -8.98
CA LYS A 86 15.54 -35.53 -7.80
C LYS A 86 16.14 -34.39 -6.96
N VAL A 87 16.38 -33.23 -7.57
CA VAL A 87 17.01 -32.08 -6.90
C VAL A 87 15.94 -31.15 -6.33
N LYS A 88 15.68 -31.23 -5.03
CA LYS A 88 14.67 -30.46 -4.29
C LYS A 88 15.28 -29.26 -3.57
N THR A 89 16.50 -29.39 -3.07
CA THR A 89 17.21 -28.37 -2.29
C THR A 89 18.44 -27.84 -3.01
N PHE A 90 19.00 -26.73 -2.52
CA PHE A 90 20.25 -26.18 -3.07
C PHE A 90 21.49 -27.02 -2.73
N ILE A 91 21.44 -27.81 -1.64
CA ILE A 91 22.49 -28.78 -1.29
C ILE A 91 22.50 -29.93 -2.30
N GLU A 92 21.34 -30.51 -2.60
CA GLU A 92 21.21 -31.54 -3.63
C GLU A 92 21.60 -31.01 -5.03
N ALA A 93 21.38 -29.71 -5.27
CA ALA A 93 21.85 -29.07 -6.50
C ALA A 93 23.39 -29.03 -6.54
N ALA A 94 24.05 -28.65 -5.44
CA ALA A 94 25.50 -28.69 -5.33
C ALA A 94 26.04 -30.13 -5.51
N GLN A 95 25.41 -31.13 -4.90
CA GLN A 95 25.75 -32.55 -5.13
C GLN A 95 25.60 -32.97 -6.60
N SER A 96 24.56 -32.50 -7.28
CA SER A 96 24.39 -32.75 -8.72
C SER A 96 25.52 -32.15 -9.54
N LEU A 97 25.98 -30.94 -9.19
CA LEU A 97 27.08 -30.27 -9.88
C LEU A 97 28.42 -31.00 -9.68
N GLU A 98 28.68 -31.49 -8.48
CA GLU A 98 29.88 -32.30 -8.20
C GLU A 98 29.86 -33.61 -8.99
N LYS A 99 28.70 -34.28 -9.06
CA LYS A 99 28.51 -35.48 -9.91
C LYS A 99 28.64 -35.21 -11.41
N GLU A 100 28.33 -34.01 -11.87
CA GLU A 100 28.59 -33.56 -13.24
C GLU A 100 30.10 -33.31 -13.50
N GLY A 101 30.94 -33.35 -12.46
CA GLY A 101 32.39 -33.25 -12.54
C GLY A 101 32.93 -31.82 -12.38
N PHE A 102 32.14 -30.88 -11.88
CA PHE A 102 32.61 -29.52 -11.61
C PHE A 102 33.48 -29.49 -10.35
N LYS A 103 34.62 -28.78 -10.44
CA LYS A 103 35.60 -28.66 -9.35
C LYS A 103 35.45 -27.35 -8.58
N LYS A 104 35.03 -26.29 -9.27
CA LYS A 104 34.81 -24.95 -8.70
C LYS A 104 33.38 -24.51 -8.99
N ILE A 105 32.71 -23.96 -7.98
CA ILE A 105 31.34 -23.45 -8.14
C ILE A 105 31.23 -21.99 -7.71
N VAL A 106 30.48 -21.21 -8.48
CA VAL A 106 30.17 -19.81 -8.20
C VAL A 106 28.66 -19.63 -8.15
N MET A 107 28.12 -19.40 -6.95
CA MET A 107 26.69 -19.17 -6.76
C MET A 107 26.37 -17.68 -6.85
N ILE A 108 25.39 -17.30 -7.70
CA ILE A 108 24.91 -15.91 -7.78
C ILE A 108 23.51 -15.80 -7.18
N VAL A 109 23.38 -14.95 -6.16
CA VAL A 109 22.15 -14.76 -5.37
C VAL A 109 21.88 -13.29 -5.07
N GLY A 110 20.68 -12.98 -4.58
CA GLY A 110 20.38 -11.63 -4.07
C GLY A 110 21.25 -11.29 -2.84
N SER A 111 21.53 -9.99 -2.64
CA SER A 111 22.38 -9.50 -1.55
C SER A 111 21.91 -9.96 -0.16
N ASP A 112 20.60 -10.10 0.03
CA ASP A 112 19.95 -10.51 1.28
C ASP A 112 20.26 -11.95 1.73
N ARG A 113 20.84 -12.79 0.85
CA ARG A 113 21.05 -14.21 1.12
C ARG A 113 22.50 -14.68 0.98
N VAL A 114 23.43 -13.79 0.59
CA VAL A 114 24.83 -14.15 0.29
C VAL A 114 25.49 -14.88 1.46
N THR A 115 25.52 -14.25 2.64
CA THR A 115 26.16 -14.84 3.83
C THR A 115 25.54 -16.18 4.22
N GLN A 116 24.21 -16.29 4.16
CA GLN A 116 23.55 -17.55 4.50
C GLN A 116 23.91 -18.69 3.54
N PHE A 117 23.93 -18.42 2.23
CA PHE A 117 24.31 -19.44 1.27
C PHE A 117 25.78 -19.80 1.38
N ASP A 118 26.66 -18.82 1.59
CA ASP A 118 28.09 -19.05 1.76
C ASP A 118 28.37 -19.92 2.98
N THR A 119 27.88 -19.54 4.17
CA THR A 119 28.07 -20.33 5.39
C THR A 119 27.60 -21.76 5.23
N VAL A 120 26.43 -21.97 4.63
CA VAL A 120 25.88 -23.32 4.48
C VAL A 120 26.67 -24.11 3.43
N LEU A 121 26.99 -23.53 2.28
CA LEU A 121 27.71 -24.26 1.24
C LEU A 121 29.12 -24.68 1.70
N GLN A 122 29.82 -23.80 2.41
CA GLN A 122 31.13 -24.10 2.99
C GLN A 122 31.04 -25.18 4.08
N LYS A 123 30.02 -25.12 4.95
CA LYS A 123 29.83 -26.09 6.06
C LYS A 123 29.68 -27.54 5.58
N TYR A 124 29.04 -27.75 4.43
CA TYR A 124 28.78 -29.07 3.84
C TYR A 124 29.85 -29.50 2.82
N ASN A 125 30.80 -28.62 2.47
CA ASN A 125 31.94 -29.01 1.65
C ASN A 125 32.83 -30.00 2.42
N LYS A 126 33.38 -30.99 1.70
CA LYS A 126 34.08 -32.19 2.23
C LYS A 126 33.22 -33.12 3.10
N LYS A 127 31.90 -32.93 3.11
CA LYS A 127 30.93 -33.83 3.77
C LYS A 127 29.95 -34.40 2.75
N ASP A 128 29.19 -33.51 2.12
CA ASP A 128 28.13 -33.88 1.17
C ASP A 128 28.60 -33.79 -0.29
N TYR A 129 29.65 -33.02 -0.54
CA TYR A 129 30.31 -32.80 -1.84
C TYR A 129 31.73 -32.29 -1.60
N ASN A 130 32.61 -32.38 -2.60
CA ASN A 130 34.00 -31.95 -2.49
C ASN A 130 34.44 -31.01 -3.63
N PHE A 131 34.23 -29.70 -3.44
CA PHE A 131 34.70 -28.66 -4.35
C PHE A 131 36.05 -28.09 -3.91
N GLU A 132 36.92 -27.83 -4.88
CA GLU A 132 38.19 -27.11 -4.69
C GLU A 132 37.94 -25.65 -4.28
N SER A 133 36.89 -25.04 -4.83
CA SER A 133 36.50 -23.65 -4.52
C SER A 133 34.99 -23.46 -4.58
N ILE A 134 34.45 -22.76 -3.58
CA ILE A 134 33.05 -22.33 -3.50
C ILE A 134 33.06 -20.82 -3.28
N ASN A 135 32.45 -20.07 -4.21
CA ASN A 135 32.29 -18.63 -4.10
C ASN A 135 30.81 -18.26 -4.19
N VAL A 136 30.32 -17.41 -3.29
CA VAL A 136 28.96 -16.87 -3.36
C VAL A 136 29.03 -15.37 -3.63
N VAL A 137 28.48 -14.94 -4.77
CA VAL A 137 28.58 -13.56 -5.26
C VAL A 137 27.19 -12.92 -5.30
N SER A 138 27.11 -11.68 -4.84
CA SER A 138 25.89 -10.89 -4.92
C SER A 138 25.56 -10.49 -6.37
N ALA A 139 24.31 -10.67 -6.75
CA ALA A 139 23.73 -10.11 -7.96
C ALA A 139 23.54 -8.57 -7.87
N GLY A 140 23.94 -7.93 -6.77
CA GLY A 140 23.78 -6.49 -6.52
C GLY A 140 22.67 -6.20 -5.52
N GLU A 141 22.70 -5.01 -4.92
CA GLU A 141 21.62 -4.52 -4.07
C GLU A 141 20.41 -4.17 -4.93
N ARG A 142 19.22 -4.56 -4.47
CA ARG A 142 17.97 -4.10 -5.07
C ARG A 142 17.76 -2.67 -4.59
N ASP A 143 17.55 -1.73 -5.50
CA ASP A 143 17.00 -0.42 -5.14
C ASP A 143 15.53 -0.61 -4.71
N PRO A 144 15.22 -0.46 -3.41
CA PRO A 144 13.87 -0.71 -2.89
C PRO A 144 12.86 0.38 -3.29
N ASP A 145 13.31 1.52 -3.84
CA ASP A 145 12.50 2.72 -4.10
C ASP A 145 12.19 2.95 -5.60
N SER A 146 12.56 2.03 -6.49
CA SER A 146 12.25 2.15 -7.92
C SER A 146 10.79 1.77 -8.22
N ASP A 147 9.98 2.78 -8.56
CA ASP A 147 8.57 2.66 -9.00
C ASP A 147 8.37 1.95 -10.36
N GLY A 148 9.44 1.38 -10.94
CA GLY A 148 9.41 0.67 -12.23
C GLY A 148 9.27 -0.85 -12.11
N ALA A 149 9.41 -1.54 -13.25
CA ALA A 149 9.49 -3.00 -13.42
C ALA A 149 10.51 -3.74 -12.49
N GLU A 150 11.30 -2.98 -11.74
CA GLU A 150 12.28 -3.36 -10.73
C GLU A 150 11.65 -3.75 -9.39
N GLY A 151 10.46 -3.23 -9.06
CA GLY A 151 9.71 -3.58 -7.85
C GLY A 151 8.93 -4.91 -7.94
N ALA A 152 9.04 -5.64 -9.05
CA ALA A 152 8.24 -6.84 -9.34
C ALA A 152 8.72 -8.09 -8.56
N SER A 153 8.27 -8.20 -7.31
CA SER A 153 8.52 -9.38 -6.47
C SER A 153 7.47 -10.47 -6.67
N ALA A 154 7.88 -11.73 -6.49
CA ALA A 154 6.94 -12.86 -6.54
C ALA A 154 5.80 -12.72 -5.52
N THR A 155 6.04 -12.06 -4.38
CA THR A 155 5.01 -11.79 -3.37
C THR A 155 3.94 -10.84 -3.88
N LYS A 156 4.34 -9.69 -4.45
CA LYS A 156 3.41 -8.74 -5.07
C LYS A 156 2.61 -9.38 -6.20
N GLN A 157 3.24 -10.27 -6.98
CA GLN A 157 2.56 -11.02 -8.04
C GLN A 157 1.53 -12.01 -7.52
N ARG A 158 1.79 -12.69 -6.38
CA ARG A 158 0.78 -13.55 -5.73
C ARG A 158 -0.38 -12.72 -5.15
N GLU A 159 -0.11 -11.53 -4.62
CA GLU A 159 -1.15 -10.61 -4.13
C GLU A 159 -2.01 -10.10 -5.29
N ALA A 160 -1.40 -9.64 -6.38
CA ALA A 160 -2.12 -9.25 -7.59
C ALA A 160 -2.99 -10.40 -8.14
N ALA A 161 -2.47 -11.62 -8.13
CA ALA A 161 -3.25 -12.82 -8.50
C ALA A 161 -4.42 -13.07 -7.54
N LYS A 162 -4.24 -12.85 -6.23
CA LYS A 162 -5.29 -13.01 -5.21
C LYS A 162 -6.39 -11.96 -5.37
N ASP A 163 -6.02 -10.72 -5.61
CA ASP A 163 -6.91 -9.56 -5.71
C ASP A 163 -7.53 -9.42 -7.11
N ASN A 164 -7.30 -10.40 -7.99
CA ASN A 164 -7.76 -10.40 -9.38
C ASN A 164 -7.26 -9.20 -10.22
N ASN A 165 -6.09 -8.66 -9.90
CA ASN A 165 -5.52 -7.51 -10.58
C ASN A 165 -4.49 -7.96 -11.64
N PHE A 166 -4.99 -8.32 -12.83
CA PHE A 166 -4.14 -8.75 -13.94
C PHE A 166 -3.25 -7.61 -14.50
N ALA A 167 -3.72 -6.35 -14.43
CA ALA A 167 -2.95 -5.22 -14.91
C ALA A 167 -1.62 -5.08 -14.13
N THR A 168 -1.70 -5.03 -12.80
CA THR A 168 -0.51 -5.02 -11.93
C THR A 168 0.31 -6.32 -12.04
N PHE A 169 -0.34 -7.46 -12.26
CA PHE A 169 0.37 -8.71 -12.50
C PHE A 169 1.25 -8.63 -13.75
N SER A 170 0.66 -8.20 -14.88
CA SER A 170 1.35 -8.09 -16.17
C SER A 170 2.55 -7.15 -16.14
N GLN A 171 2.50 -6.07 -15.36
CA GLN A 171 3.61 -5.12 -15.18
C GLN A 171 4.86 -5.76 -14.55
N GLY A 172 4.71 -6.86 -13.80
CA GLY A 172 5.84 -7.58 -13.23
C GLY A 172 6.44 -8.66 -14.13
N LEU A 173 5.97 -8.77 -15.38
CA LEU A 173 6.42 -9.73 -16.38
C LEU A 173 7.16 -9.03 -17.52
N PRO A 174 8.18 -9.66 -18.13
CA PRO A 174 8.91 -9.05 -19.23
C PRO A 174 8.00 -8.73 -20.42
N LYS A 175 8.25 -7.62 -21.12
CA LYS A 175 7.43 -7.17 -22.27
C LYS A 175 7.31 -8.22 -23.38
N GLN A 176 8.33 -9.06 -23.56
CA GLN A 176 8.33 -10.15 -24.53
C GLN A 176 7.46 -11.36 -24.13
N PHE A 177 6.97 -11.40 -22.88
CA PHE A 177 6.09 -12.46 -22.42
C PHE A 177 4.66 -12.16 -22.85
N SER A 178 4.11 -13.01 -23.74
CA SER A 178 2.82 -12.74 -24.38
C SER A 178 1.69 -12.58 -23.35
N ASN A 179 0.70 -11.74 -23.66
CA ASN A 179 -0.50 -11.58 -22.82
C ASN A 179 -1.23 -12.91 -22.62
N ALA A 180 -1.25 -13.80 -23.62
CA ALA A 180 -1.86 -15.12 -23.51
C ALA A 180 -1.14 -15.99 -22.47
N ASP A 181 0.20 -15.94 -22.42
CA ASP A 181 0.99 -16.68 -21.44
C ASP A 181 0.96 -16.03 -20.06
N ALA A 182 0.90 -14.71 -19.99
CA ALA A 182 0.67 -13.96 -18.75
C ALA A 182 -0.65 -14.38 -18.10
N LYS A 183 -1.74 -14.48 -18.88
CA LYS A 183 -3.05 -14.98 -18.38
C LYS A 183 -2.96 -16.43 -17.88
N LYS A 184 -2.26 -17.31 -18.62
CA LYS A 184 -2.02 -18.70 -18.18
C LYS A 184 -1.23 -18.76 -16.88
N LEU A 185 -0.17 -17.96 -16.74
CA LEU A 185 0.62 -17.89 -15.51
C LEU A 185 -0.21 -17.35 -14.34
N PHE A 186 -1.00 -16.30 -14.57
CA PHE A 186 -1.91 -15.73 -13.59
C PHE A 186 -2.92 -16.77 -13.08
N ASN A 187 -3.58 -17.48 -14.00
CA ASN A 187 -4.54 -18.52 -13.64
C ASN A 187 -3.87 -19.71 -12.95
N ALA A 188 -2.65 -20.10 -13.36
CA ALA A 188 -1.89 -21.15 -12.67
C ALA A 188 -1.54 -20.76 -11.22
N VAL A 189 -1.15 -19.50 -10.99
CA VAL A 189 -0.91 -18.98 -9.63
C VAL A 189 -2.20 -18.99 -8.82
N ARG A 190 -3.32 -18.51 -9.40
CA ARG A 190 -4.64 -18.51 -8.74
C ARG A 190 -5.10 -19.92 -8.36
N ALA A 191 -5.01 -20.86 -9.30
CA ALA A 191 -5.35 -22.26 -9.07
C ALA A 191 -4.49 -22.85 -7.94
N GLY A 192 -3.17 -22.58 -7.94
CA GLY A 192 -2.26 -23.00 -6.88
C GLY A 192 -2.56 -22.39 -5.50
N LEU A 193 -3.15 -21.19 -5.46
CA LEU A 193 -3.66 -20.55 -4.23
C LEU A 193 -5.05 -21.05 -3.81
N GLY A 194 -5.67 -21.95 -4.58
CA GLY A 194 -7.03 -22.45 -4.34
C GLY A 194 -8.14 -21.46 -4.74
N LEU A 195 -7.84 -20.52 -5.64
CA LEU A 195 -8.79 -19.54 -6.17
C LEU A 195 -9.36 -20.03 -7.50
N LYS A 196 -10.60 -19.64 -7.79
CA LYS A 196 -11.24 -19.95 -9.07
C LYS A 196 -10.49 -19.27 -10.22
N GLU A 197 -10.40 -20.00 -11.34
CA GLU A 197 -9.92 -19.45 -12.62
C GLU A 197 -10.72 -18.20 -12.99
N GLN A 198 -10.05 -17.25 -13.65
CA GLN A 198 -10.69 -16.05 -14.15
C GLN A 198 -10.55 -16.03 -15.68
N THR A 199 -11.68 -15.84 -16.34
CA THR A 199 -11.80 -15.69 -17.79
C THR A 199 -11.98 -14.22 -18.18
N GLU A 200 -12.49 -13.40 -17.26
CA GLU A 200 -12.73 -11.96 -17.43
C GLU A 200 -11.61 -11.16 -16.79
N PHE A 201 -10.70 -10.65 -17.63
CA PHE A 201 -9.60 -9.79 -17.21
C PHE A 201 -9.98 -8.34 -17.51
N HIS A 202 -10.71 -7.68 -16.61
CA HIS A 202 -10.99 -6.27 -16.77
C HIS A 202 -9.69 -5.47 -16.62
N HIS A 203 -9.33 -4.68 -17.64
CA HIS A 203 -8.33 -3.64 -17.52
C HIS A 203 -8.90 -2.54 -16.63
N HIS A 204 -8.72 -2.68 -15.31
CA HIS A 204 -8.85 -1.53 -14.43
C HIS A 204 -7.67 -0.60 -14.73
N LEU A 205 -7.90 0.36 -15.63
CA LEU A 205 -7.01 1.49 -15.86
C LEU A 205 -7.13 2.41 -14.65
N ASP A 206 -6.33 2.15 -13.63
CA ASP A 206 -6.09 3.13 -12.56
C ASP A 206 -5.21 4.23 -13.16
N LEU A 207 -5.83 5.34 -13.56
CA LEU A 207 -5.15 6.49 -14.17
C LEU A 207 -4.29 7.28 -13.17
N GLY A 208 -4.17 6.81 -11.93
CA GLY A 208 -3.48 7.51 -10.85
C GLY A 208 -4.24 8.76 -10.41
N LYS A 209 -4.01 9.16 -9.16
CA LYS A 209 -4.54 10.43 -8.65
C LYS A 209 -3.91 11.60 -9.40
N LYS A 210 -4.68 12.28 -10.25
CA LYS A 210 -4.21 13.50 -10.94
C LYS A 210 -4.12 14.70 -9.98
N SER A 211 -5.05 14.79 -9.02
CA SER A 211 -5.05 15.77 -7.90
C SER A 211 -6.13 15.39 -6.87
N ASP A 212 -5.82 15.50 -5.57
CA ASP A 212 -6.79 15.21 -4.48
C ASP A 212 -8.08 16.06 -4.62
N VAL A 213 -7.95 17.30 -5.11
CA VAL A 213 -9.07 18.23 -5.33
C VAL A 213 -10.03 17.72 -6.41
N ARG A 214 -9.51 17.07 -7.46
CA ARG A 214 -10.35 16.53 -8.54
C ARG A 214 -11.13 15.30 -8.08
N GLU A 215 -10.52 14.43 -7.30
CA GLU A 215 -11.19 13.24 -6.76
C GLU A 215 -12.31 13.62 -5.78
N GLU A 216 -12.11 14.66 -4.97
CA GLU A 216 -13.14 15.22 -4.08
C GLU A 216 -14.28 15.88 -4.88
N TYR A 217 -13.97 16.55 -6.00
CA TYR A 217 -14.98 17.12 -6.91
C TYR A 217 -15.81 16.07 -7.62
N VAL A 218 -15.17 15.05 -8.21
CA VAL A 218 -15.84 13.96 -8.94
C VAL A 218 -16.68 13.10 -7.99
N SER A 219 -16.26 12.96 -6.73
CA SER A 219 -17.06 12.27 -5.70
C SER A 219 -18.22 13.11 -5.15
N GLY A 220 -18.40 14.35 -5.61
CA GLY A 220 -19.46 15.27 -5.14
C GLY A 220 -19.26 15.78 -3.72
N SER A 221 -18.05 15.66 -3.17
CA SER A 221 -17.74 16.04 -1.79
C SER A 221 -17.12 17.43 -1.64
N LEU A 222 -16.65 18.03 -2.76
CA LEU A 222 -15.97 19.32 -2.77
C LEU A 222 -16.91 20.52 -2.92
N PHE A 223 -17.85 20.46 -3.86
CA PHE A 223 -18.76 21.56 -4.20
C PHE A 223 -20.15 21.03 -4.54
N THR A 224 -21.19 21.69 -4.06
CA THR A 224 -22.59 21.51 -4.46
C THR A 224 -23.15 22.75 -5.14
N GLU A 225 -24.11 22.56 -6.05
CA GLU A 225 -24.87 23.69 -6.62
C GLU A 225 -25.60 24.43 -5.49
N GLY A 226 -25.44 25.74 -5.43
CA GLY A 226 -25.91 26.58 -4.32
C GLY A 226 -24.87 26.93 -3.25
N ASP A 227 -23.65 26.41 -3.32
CA ASP A 227 -22.60 26.77 -2.36
C ASP A 227 -22.08 28.20 -2.57
N GLU A 228 -21.91 28.95 -1.47
CA GLU A 228 -21.22 30.25 -1.48
C GLU A 228 -19.70 30.05 -1.56
N VAL A 229 -19.10 30.65 -2.58
CA VAL A 229 -17.68 30.51 -2.88
C VAL A 229 -17.02 31.85 -3.22
N ILE A 230 -15.75 31.96 -2.89
CA ILE A 230 -14.89 33.09 -3.25
C ILE A 230 -14.02 32.69 -4.44
N ILE A 231 -14.07 33.48 -5.50
CA ILE A 231 -13.17 33.36 -6.66
C ILE A 231 -11.87 34.10 -6.31
N LYS A 232 -10.77 33.36 -6.08
CA LYS A 232 -9.47 33.90 -5.66
C LYS A 232 -8.94 34.98 -6.60
N SER A 233 -9.04 34.75 -7.91
CA SER A 233 -8.46 35.63 -8.94
C SER A 233 -9.12 37.01 -9.02
N LYS A 234 -10.38 37.11 -8.58
CA LYS A 234 -11.16 38.35 -8.65
C LYS A 234 -11.57 38.87 -7.27
N ASN A 235 -11.25 38.14 -6.21
CA ASN A 235 -11.70 38.36 -4.84
C ASN A 235 -13.21 38.65 -4.74
N LYS A 236 -14.01 37.98 -5.59
CA LYS A 236 -15.47 38.15 -5.66
C LYS A 236 -16.18 36.97 -5.04
N LYS A 237 -17.24 37.26 -4.27
CA LYS A 237 -18.14 36.27 -3.67
C LYS A 237 -19.28 35.95 -4.64
N GLY A 238 -19.65 34.70 -4.74
CA GLY A 238 -20.79 34.28 -5.55
C GLY A 238 -21.26 32.87 -5.20
N VAL A 239 -22.34 32.46 -5.84
CA VAL A 239 -22.97 31.17 -5.61
C VAL A 239 -22.68 30.24 -6.78
N ILE A 240 -22.38 28.96 -6.53
CA ILE A 240 -22.20 27.98 -7.60
C ILE A 240 -23.55 27.74 -8.27
N ALA A 241 -23.67 28.16 -9.53
CA ALA A 241 -24.86 27.97 -10.35
C ALA A 241 -24.83 26.65 -11.14
N HIS A 242 -23.64 26.11 -11.44
CA HIS A 242 -23.51 24.87 -12.21
C HIS A 242 -22.14 24.19 -12.02
N LEU A 243 -22.16 22.85 -11.96
CA LEU A 243 -20.97 22.00 -11.85
C LEU A 243 -20.55 21.45 -13.22
N GLY A 244 -19.35 21.82 -13.70
CA GLY A 244 -18.77 21.30 -14.95
C GLY A 244 -17.96 20.01 -14.76
N SER A 245 -17.18 19.62 -15.78
CA SER A 245 -16.35 18.41 -15.75
C SER A 245 -14.99 18.59 -15.04
N ASN A 246 -14.55 19.85 -14.85
CA ASN A 246 -13.35 20.21 -14.08
C ASN A 246 -13.37 21.69 -13.64
N TYR A 247 -14.53 22.33 -13.58
CA TYR A 247 -14.69 23.75 -13.30
C TYR A 247 -16.07 24.00 -12.71
N VAL A 248 -16.25 25.13 -12.05
CA VAL A 248 -17.55 25.57 -11.53
C VAL A 248 -17.96 26.88 -12.21
N ILE A 249 -19.25 27.08 -12.40
CA ILE A 249 -19.82 28.36 -12.82
C ILE A 249 -20.36 29.03 -11.56
N VAL A 250 -19.79 30.18 -11.23
CA VAL A 250 -20.15 30.98 -10.07
C VAL A 250 -20.92 32.21 -10.54
N GLU A 251 -22.12 32.41 -10.02
CA GLU A 251 -22.93 33.60 -10.27
C GLU A 251 -22.69 34.63 -9.17
N SER A 252 -22.34 35.84 -9.57
CA SER A 252 -22.03 36.97 -8.67
C SER A 252 -22.52 38.25 -9.34
N GLU A 253 -23.31 39.06 -8.61
CA GLU A 253 -23.82 40.36 -9.08
C GLU A 253 -24.56 40.28 -10.44
N GLY A 254 -25.29 39.18 -10.71
CA GLY A 254 -26.02 38.95 -11.96
C GLY A 254 -25.16 38.53 -13.15
N MET A 255 -23.86 38.30 -12.95
CA MET A 255 -22.92 37.81 -13.95
C MET A 255 -22.41 36.40 -13.63
N LYS A 256 -22.23 35.56 -14.66
CA LYS A 256 -21.74 34.18 -14.53
C LYS A 256 -20.25 34.10 -14.85
N PHE A 257 -19.47 33.53 -13.96
CA PHE A 257 -18.03 33.35 -14.09
C PHE A 257 -17.66 31.87 -14.11
N ARG A 258 -16.97 31.42 -15.16
CA ARG A 258 -16.31 30.10 -15.16
C ARG A 258 -15.01 30.20 -14.38
N SER A 259 -14.85 29.35 -13.36
CA SER A 259 -13.66 29.30 -12.51
C SER A 259 -13.16 27.86 -12.34
N TRP A 260 -11.85 27.66 -12.37
CA TRP A 260 -11.22 26.36 -12.11
C TRP A 260 -11.31 26.00 -10.63
N LEU A 261 -11.31 24.69 -10.31
CA LEU A 261 -11.50 24.19 -8.94
C LEU A 261 -10.46 24.74 -7.94
N GLU A 262 -9.25 25.02 -8.43
CA GLU A 262 -8.13 25.53 -7.63
C GLU A 262 -8.26 27.01 -7.28
N ASP A 263 -9.03 27.75 -8.09
CA ASP A 263 -9.24 29.19 -8.00
C ASP A 263 -10.49 29.56 -7.19
N VAL A 264 -11.16 28.57 -6.61
CA VAL A 264 -12.42 28.72 -5.88
C VAL A 264 -12.27 28.15 -4.47
N ILE A 265 -12.65 28.93 -3.46
CA ILE A 265 -12.67 28.49 -2.06
C ILE A 265 -14.10 28.60 -1.54
N VAL A 266 -14.61 27.54 -0.90
CA VAL A 266 -15.87 27.61 -0.16
C VAL A 266 -15.73 28.59 1.00
N GLU A 267 -16.55 29.64 0.98
CA GLU A 267 -16.66 30.57 2.10
C GLU A 267 -17.48 29.89 3.19
N LYS A 268 -16.82 29.11 4.05
CA LYS A 268 -17.50 28.48 5.19
C LYS A 268 -17.87 29.54 6.23
N SER A 269 -19.02 30.18 6.07
CA SER A 269 -19.93 30.36 7.21
C SER A 269 -20.64 29.02 7.40
N SER A 270 -20.33 28.29 8.47
CA SER A 270 -21.20 27.16 8.81
C SER A 270 -22.57 27.74 9.15
N PRO A 271 -23.68 27.34 8.50
CA PRO A 271 -24.99 27.91 8.81
C PRO A 271 -25.24 27.82 10.31
N GLN A 272 -25.53 28.95 10.94
CA GLN A 272 -25.97 28.98 12.34
C GLN A 272 -27.38 28.41 12.42
N ASP A 273 -27.69 27.71 13.51
CA ASP A 273 -29.03 27.19 13.71
C ASP A 273 -30.00 28.39 13.87
N PRO A 274 -31.10 28.46 13.09
CA PRO A 274 -31.99 29.61 13.09
C PRO A 274 -32.63 29.89 14.46
N ASP A 275 -32.64 28.90 15.37
CA ASP A 275 -33.15 29.06 16.72
C ASP A 275 -32.18 29.76 17.69
N ILE A 276 -30.90 29.88 17.34
CA ILE A 276 -29.84 30.46 18.19
C ILE A 276 -28.97 31.49 17.48
N LYS A 277 -29.21 31.78 16.20
CA LYS A 277 -28.45 32.72 15.35
C LYS A 277 -28.20 34.11 15.95
N ASP A 278 -29.08 34.59 16.84
CA ASP A 278 -28.97 35.93 17.44
C ASP A 278 -28.01 35.99 18.64
N LYS A 279 -27.32 34.89 18.97
CA LYS A 279 -26.34 34.85 20.07
C LYS A 279 -24.91 34.94 19.53
N ASP A 280 -24.09 35.76 20.19
CA ASP A 280 -22.69 35.92 19.82
C ASP A 280 -21.88 34.63 20.09
N GLY A 281 -20.97 34.27 19.17
CA GLY A 281 -20.13 33.07 19.25
C GLY A 281 -20.87 31.72 19.20
N THR A 282 -21.96 31.61 18.44
CA THR A 282 -22.77 30.38 18.36
C THR A 282 -22.11 29.25 17.60
N GLN A 283 -22.35 28.03 18.09
CA GLN A 283 -21.83 26.81 17.46
C GLN A 283 -22.59 26.45 16.16
N PRO A 284 -21.95 25.76 15.19
CA PRO A 284 -22.57 25.38 13.91
C PRO A 284 -23.89 24.62 14.05
N ALA A 285 -24.83 24.79 13.11
CA ALA A 285 -26.12 24.09 13.13
C ALA A 285 -26.01 22.57 13.22
N ALA A 286 -24.93 22.00 12.68
CA ALA A 286 -24.64 20.57 12.76
C ALA A 286 -24.52 20.04 14.20
N TYR A 287 -24.20 20.87 15.20
CA TYR A 287 -24.08 20.46 16.61
C TYR A 287 -25.42 20.47 17.36
N HIS A 288 -26.48 20.94 16.70
CA HIS A 288 -27.85 21.01 17.22
C HIS A 288 -28.84 20.12 16.44
N LYS A 289 -28.36 19.42 15.40
CA LYS A 289 -29.15 18.55 14.52
C LYS A 289 -29.80 17.41 15.31
N GLY A 290 -31.13 17.29 15.23
CA GLY A 290 -31.92 16.26 15.91
C GLY A 290 -32.49 16.66 17.27
N ILE A 291 -32.11 17.83 17.81
CA ILE A 291 -32.70 18.39 19.04
C ILE A 291 -33.97 19.17 18.67
N LYS A 292 -35.12 18.70 19.16
CA LYS A 292 -36.44 19.25 18.78
C LYS A 292 -36.81 20.57 19.47
N THR A 293 -36.15 20.94 20.57
CA THR A 293 -36.55 22.09 21.39
C THR A 293 -35.49 23.19 21.43
N LYS A 294 -35.92 24.43 21.17
CA LYS A 294 -35.08 25.65 21.22
C LYS A 294 -34.42 25.87 22.58
N SER A 295 -35.13 25.56 23.68
CA SER A 295 -34.58 25.64 25.05
C SER A 295 -33.38 24.70 25.26
N THR A 296 -33.42 23.47 24.72
CA THR A 296 -32.32 22.51 24.84
C THR A 296 -31.13 22.92 23.97
N LYS A 297 -31.36 23.46 22.77
CA LYS A 297 -30.30 24.05 21.92
C LYS A 297 -29.57 25.19 22.63
N SER A 298 -30.31 26.10 23.26
CA SER A 298 -29.75 27.21 24.05
C SER A 298 -28.92 26.71 25.24
N LYS A 299 -29.42 25.72 26.01
CA LYS A 299 -28.68 25.14 27.14
C LYS A 299 -27.40 24.43 26.70
N ARG A 300 -27.42 23.81 25.52
CA ARG A 300 -26.28 23.16 24.89
C ARG A 300 -25.20 24.15 24.47
N ASP A 301 -25.56 25.28 23.86
CA ASP A 301 -24.62 26.36 23.50
C ASP A 301 -23.94 26.96 24.76
N THR A 302 -24.72 27.23 25.82
CA THR A 302 -24.17 27.69 27.11
C THR A 302 -23.25 26.66 27.75
N HIS A 303 -23.57 25.36 27.65
CA HIS A 303 -22.70 24.29 28.14
C HIS A 303 -21.35 24.27 27.42
N PHE A 304 -21.34 24.47 26.10
CA PHE A 304 -20.08 24.53 25.33
C PHE A 304 -19.24 25.74 25.67
N LYS A 305 -19.84 26.93 25.77
CA LYS A 305 -19.14 28.15 26.17
C LYS A 305 -18.49 28.01 27.55
N LYS A 306 -19.23 27.45 28.53
CA LYS A 306 -18.72 27.24 29.89
C LYS A 306 -17.58 26.22 29.98
N ASN A 307 -17.55 25.21 29.12
CA ASN A 307 -16.53 24.16 29.16
C ASN A 307 -15.36 24.37 28.19
N ALA A 308 -15.48 25.28 27.21
CA ALA A 308 -14.42 25.62 26.27
C ALA A 308 -13.15 26.14 26.99
N ASP A 309 -13.33 26.95 28.04
CA ASP A 309 -12.24 27.61 28.77
C ASP A 309 -11.63 26.76 29.89
N LYS A 310 -12.15 25.55 30.14
CA LYS A 310 -11.65 24.67 31.20
C LYS A 310 -10.36 23.97 30.78
N ALA A 311 -9.53 23.59 31.75
CA ALA A 311 -8.30 22.83 31.49
C ALA A 311 -8.60 21.43 30.89
N ASP A 312 -7.68 20.91 30.08
CA ASP A 312 -7.84 19.63 29.37
C ASP A 312 -7.84 18.40 30.29
N ASP A 313 -7.31 18.55 31.50
CA ASP A 313 -7.19 17.54 32.55
C ASP A 313 -8.32 17.59 33.59
N ASP A 314 -9.21 18.60 33.53
CA ASP A 314 -10.39 18.70 34.40
C ASP A 314 -11.47 17.67 33.98
N PRO A 315 -11.77 16.65 34.80
CA PRO A 315 -12.79 15.64 34.49
C PRO A 315 -14.19 16.25 34.27
N SER A 316 -14.45 17.43 34.83
CA SER A 316 -15.73 18.14 34.70
C SER A 316 -15.97 18.73 33.31
N ALA A 317 -14.93 18.89 32.49
CA ALA A 317 -15.01 19.40 31.12
C ALA A 317 -15.58 18.38 30.12
N TYR A 318 -15.56 17.08 30.46
CA TYR A 318 -16.00 15.99 29.58
C TYR A 318 -17.40 15.45 29.91
N LYS A 319 -18.22 16.24 30.62
CA LYS A 319 -19.62 15.89 30.89
C LYS A 319 -20.46 16.02 29.63
N GLN A 320 -21.38 15.07 29.44
CA GLN A 320 -22.33 15.05 28.32
C GLN A 320 -23.11 16.36 28.24
N ALA A 321 -23.30 16.86 27.01
CA ALA A 321 -24.01 18.10 26.77
C ALA A 321 -25.53 17.85 26.72
N PRO A 322 -26.35 18.85 27.08
CA PRO A 322 -27.81 18.75 26.96
C PRO A 322 -28.24 18.28 25.55
N GLY A 323 -29.09 17.25 25.49
CA GLY A 323 -29.53 16.62 24.24
C GLY A 323 -28.73 15.39 23.78
N ASP A 324 -27.62 15.04 24.44
CA ASP A 324 -26.83 13.84 24.10
C ASP A 324 -27.49 12.54 24.54
N ALA A 325 -28.14 12.51 25.71
CA ALA A 325 -28.73 11.29 26.28
C ALA A 325 -29.93 10.77 25.47
N SER A 326 -30.66 11.65 24.80
CA SER A 326 -31.79 11.31 23.92
C SER A 326 -31.38 11.03 22.46
N ALA A 327 -30.09 11.13 22.13
CA ALA A 327 -29.60 10.94 20.77
C ALA A 327 -29.34 9.45 20.49
N GLU A 328 -30.26 8.81 19.74
CA GLU A 328 -30.05 7.45 19.26
C GLU A 328 -28.98 7.41 18.16
N THR A 329 -27.77 7.01 18.52
CA THR A 329 -26.76 6.62 17.52
C THR A 329 -26.86 5.11 17.31
N LYS A 330 -27.10 4.64 16.08
CA LYS A 330 -27.01 3.22 15.75
C LYS A 330 -25.54 2.88 15.48
N PRO A 331 -24.81 2.22 16.41
CA PRO A 331 -23.44 1.81 16.12
C PRO A 331 -23.45 0.79 14.99
N SER A 332 -22.59 1.01 14.00
CA SER A 332 -22.49 0.13 12.83
C SER A 332 -22.16 -1.31 13.23
N LYS A 333 -22.54 -2.28 12.38
CA LYS A 333 -22.16 -3.70 12.54
C LYS A 333 -20.65 -3.87 12.76
N HIS A 334 -19.83 -3.04 12.11
CA HIS A 334 -18.38 -3.04 12.24
C HIS A 334 -17.89 -2.45 13.57
N THR A 335 -18.56 -1.41 14.09
CA THR A 335 -18.27 -0.82 15.40
C THR A 335 -18.56 -1.79 16.54
N LYS A 336 -19.66 -2.54 16.45
CA LYS A 336 -19.99 -3.62 17.40
C LYS A 336 -18.96 -4.76 17.35
N LYS A 337 -18.60 -5.23 16.15
CA LYS A 337 -17.58 -6.28 15.96
C LYS A 337 -16.20 -5.84 16.46
N PHE A 338 -15.84 -4.58 16.27
CA PHE A 338 -14.55 -4.03 16.71
C PHE A 338 -14.46 -3.93 18.24
N LYS A 339 -15.52 -3.44 18.92
CA LYS A 339 -15.58 -3.43 20.39
C LYS A 339 -15.48 -4.83 21.00
N ALA A 340 -16.17 -5.81 20.40
CA ALA A 340 -16.17 -7.20 20.86
C ALA A 340 -14.82 -7.92 20.69
N MET A 341 -14.01 -7.52 19.69
CA MET A 341 -12.74 -8.18 19.38
C MET A 341 -11.53 -7.61 20.13
N PHE A 342 -11.56 -6.34 20.55
CA PHE A 342 -10.32 -5.62 20.91
C PHE A 342 -10.35 -4.82 22.22
N GLY A 343 -11.44 -4.84 23.00
CA GLY A 343 -11.45 -4.28 24.36
C GLY A 343 -10.95 -2.83 24.45
N GLU A 344 -11.75 -1.89 23.92
CA GLU A 344 -11.79 -0.45 24.26
C GLU A 344 -10.49 0.32 24.61
N SER A 345 -9.36 0.02 23.96
CA SER A 345 -8.17 0.87 24.04
C SER A 345 -8.03 1.75 22.80
N ALA A 346 -8.10 3.07 22.97
CA ALA A 346 -7.83 4.05 21.91
C ALA A 346 -6.42 3.85 21.32
N ASP A 347 -5.46 3.39 22.12
CA ASP A 347 -4.09 3.13 21.71
C ASP A 347 -3.98 1.95 20.73
N ALA A 348 -4.75 0.88 20.92
CA ALA A 348 -4.79 -0.24 19.98
C ALA A 348 -5.38 0.17 18.61
N ALA A 349 -6.39 1.03 18.62
CA ALA A 349 -6.98 1.58 17.39
C ALA A 349 -6.01 2.51 16.66
N ILE A 350 -5.25 3.34 17.39
CA ILE A 350 -4.24 4.23 16.82
C ILE A 350 -3.09 3.43 16.22
N LYS A 351 -2.60 2.39 16.91
CA LYS A 351 -1.50 1.54 16.42
C LYS A 351 -1.84 0.87 15.09
N LYS A 352 -3.02 0.27 14.98
CA LYS A 352 -3.49 -0.36 13.73
C LYS A 352 -3.66 0.64 12.59
N LYS A 353 -4.08 1.86 12.90
CA LYS A 353 -4.21 2.95 11.93
C LYS A 353 -2.85 3.47 11.47
N ALA A 354 -1.86 3.55 12.37
CA ALA A 354 -0.47 3.88 12.05
C ALA A 354 0.11 2.86 11.06
N GLU A 355 0.01 1.57 11.37
CA GLU A 355 0.51 0.47 10.52
C GLU A 355 -0.10 0.50 9.11
N LYS A 356 -1.39 0.80 8.98
CA LYS A 356 -2.09 0.85 7.69
C LYS A 356 -1.82 2.12 6.88
N SER A 357 -1.61 3.25 7.55
CA SER A 357 -1.41 4.54 6.90
C SER A 357 0.05 4.88 6.64
N GLY A 358 0.98 4.13 7.25
CA GLY A 358 2.41 4.45 7.27
C GLY A 358 2.75 5.68 8.12
N MET A 359 1.80 6.24 8.88
CA MET A 359 2.03 7.44 9.68
C MET A 359 2.57 7.11 11.08
N PRO A 360 3.44 7.96 11.67
CA PRO A 360 3.98 7.71 13.00
C PRO A 360 2.89 7.63 14.08
N PRO A 361 2.85 6.58 14.92
CA PRO A 361 1.81 6.40 15.94
C PRO A 361 1.80 7.53 16.97
N GLY A 362 2.96 8.13 17.27
CA GLY A 362 3.06 9.29 18.15
C GLY A 362 2.37 10.54 17.60
N ILE A 363 2.38 10.73 16.28
CA ILE A 363 1.67 11.85 15.64
C ILE A 363 0.16 11.60 15.68
N LEU A 364 -0.27 10.39 15.33
CA LEU A 364 -1.70 10.02 15.39
C LEU A 364 -2.27 10.10 16.81
N LYS A 365 -1.46 9.79 17.83
CA LYS A 365 -1.84 9.97 19.24
C LYS A 365 -2.02 11.44 19.63
N LYS A 366 -1.17 12.35 19.11
CA LYS A 366 -1.33 13.80 19.30
C LYS A 366 -2.61 14.33 18.62
N VAL A 367 -2.90 13.88 17.39
CA VAL A 367 -4.14 14.22 16.68
C VAL A 367 -5.37 13.70 17.44
N TYR A 368 -5.31 12.47 17.97
CA TYR A 368 -6.36 11.91 18.81
C TYR A 368 -6.62 12.78 20.05
N ASN A 369 -5.57 13.12 20.80
CA ASN A 369 -5.67 13.93 22.02
C ASN A 369 -6.25 15.32 21.74
N ARG A 370 -5.83 15.99 20.64
CA ARG A 370 -6.41 17.27 20.21
C ARG A 370 -7.88 17.15 19.83
N GLY A 371 -8.28 16.02 19.26
CA GLY A 371 -9.68 15.70 19.02
C GLY A 371 -10.47 15.63 20.32
N VAL A 372 -9.98 14.85 21.29
CA VAL A 372 -10.59 14.71 22.61
C VAL A 372 -10.72 16.07 23.30
N ALA A 373 -9.66 16.89 23.32
CA ALA A 373 -9.68 18.23 23.90
C ALA A 373 -10.70 19.16 23.23
N ALA A 374 -10.83 19.11 21.91
CA ALA A 374 -11.80 19.94 21.17
C ALA A 374 -13.27 19.56 21.44
N TRP A 375 -13.53 18.34 21.93
CA TRP A 375 -14.89 17.85 22.18
C TRP A 375 -15.63 18.67 23.25
N LYS A 376 -14.91 19.18 24.26
CA LYS A 376 -15.47 19.99 25.37
C LYS A 376 -16.07 21.33 24.90
N GLY A 377 -15.52 21.89 23.81
CA GLY A 377 -15.92 23.18 23.25
C GLY A 377 -16.99 23.08 22.15
N GLY A 378 -17.30 21.88 21.66
CA GLY A 378 -18.37 21.67 20.68
C GLY A 378 -18.29 20.33 19.97
N HIS A 379 -19.41 19.60 19.93
CA HIS A 379 -19.50 18.30 19.27
C HIS A 379 -20.95 17.95 18.87
N ARG A 380 -21.07 16.97 17.97
CA ARG A 380 -22.36 16.45 17.48
C ARG A 380 -23.10 15.67 18.56
N PRO A 381 -24.44 15.77 18.66
CA PRO A 381 -25.22 15.04 19.65
C PRO A 381 -24.94 13.54 19.64
N GLY A 382 -24.74 12.95 20.84
CA GLY A 382 -24.56 11.50 21.02
C GLY A 382 -23.17 10.95 20.67
N THR A 383 -22.17 11.80 20.40
CA THR A 383 -20.80 11.36 20.10
C THR A 383 -19.93 11.37 21.36
N THR A 384 -19.22 10.28 21.68
CA THR A 384 -18.29 10.28 22.84
C THR A 384 -16.95 10.95 22.52
N PRO A 385 -16.18 11.42 23.54
CA PRO A 385 -14.85 12.00 23.31
C PRO A 385 -13.90 11.06 22.55
N GLN A 386 -13.94 9.76 22.86
CA GLN A 386 -13.11 8.75 22.20
C GLN A 386 -13.51 8.55 20.73
N GLN A 387 -14.81 8.55 20.43
CA GLN A 387 -15.31 8.45 19.05
C GLN A 387 -14.92 9.69 18.24
N TRP A 388 -14.98 10.87 18.86
CA TRP A 388 -14.61 12.14 18.24
C TRP A 388 -13.10 12.23 17.96
N GLY A 389 -12.26 11.83 18.92
CA GLY A 389 -10.82 11.71 18.73
C GLY A 389 -10.46 10.74 17.60
N LEU A 390 -11.08 9.56 17.56
CA LEU A 390 -10.83 8.57 16.49
C LEU A 390 -11.33 9.03 15.11
N ALA A 391 -12.41 9.81 15.05
CA ALA A 391 -12.90 10.41 13.81
C ALA A 391 -11.93 11.47 13.27
N ARG A 392 -11.36 12.30 14.16
CA ARG A 392 -10.31 13.26 13.79
C ARG A 392 -9.05 12.57 13.27
N VAL A 393 -8.63 11.46 13.89
CA VAL A 393 -7.52 10.61 13.39
C VAL A 393 -7.83 10.06 11.99
N ASN A 394 -9.06 9.61 11.74
CA ASN A 394 -9.45 9.15 10.39
C ASN A 394 -9.33 10.29 9.38
N SER A 395 -9.86 11.47 9.70
CA SER A 395 -9.79 12.68 8.88
C SER A 395 -8.35 13.10 8.56
N PHE A 396 -7.46 12.98 9.55
CA PHE A 396 -6.03 13.27 9.39
C PHE A 396 -5.34 12.24 8.48
N ILE A 397 -5.62 10.95 8.66
CA ILE A 397 -5.05 9.88 7.83
C ILE A 397 -5.49 10.01 6.37
N THR A 398 -6.75 10.39 6.14
CA THR A 398 -7.28 10.65 4.79
C THR A 398 -6.87 12.02 4.24
N LYS A 399 -5.99 12.76 4.94
CA LYS A 399 -5.44 14.06 4.53
C LYS A 399 -6.49 15.14 4.27
N SER A 400 -7.62 15.11 5.00
CA SER A 400 -8.69 16.10 4.85
C SER A 400 -8.17 17.53 5.01
N SER A 401 -8.57 18.43 4.11
CA SER A 401 -8.21 19.86 4.16
C SER A 401 -8.54 20.53 5.49
N GLY A 402 -9.58 20.09 6.19
CA GLY A 402 -9.97 20.63 7.50
C GLY A 402 -9.05 20.20 8.65
N THR A 403 -8.57 18.97 8.65
CA THR A 403 -7.72 18.43 9.73
C THR A 403 -6.24 18.49 9.35
N TRP A 404 -5.86 17.87 8.23
CA TRP A 404 -4.48 17.87 7.73
C TRP A 404 -4.02 19.24 7.21
N GLY A 405 -4.91 19.98 6.54
CA GLY A 405 -4.58 21.28 5.94
C GLY A 405 -4.72 22.49 6.86
N LYS A 406 -5.43 22.35 7.99
CA LYS A 406 -5.73 23.44 8.93
C LYS A 406 -5.48 23.04 10.39
N ALA A 407 -6.41 22.30 11.00
CA ALA A 407 -6.44 22.13 12.46
C ALA A 407 -5.24 21.38 13.06
N ASP A 408 -4.58 20.53 12.27
CA ASP A 408 -3.39 19.77 12.64
C ASP A 408 -2.28 19.91 11.57
N LYS A 409 -2.23 21.05 10.87
CA LYS A 409 -1.26 21.34 9.81
C LYS A 409 0.20 21.21 10.30
N ASP A 410 0.45 21.60 11.55
CA ASP A 410 1.75 21.49 12.22
C ASP A 410 2.18 20.03 12.44
N LEU A 411 1.21 19.13 12.70
CA LEU A 411 1.45 17.70 12.82
C LEU A 411 1.59 17.05 11.45
N ALA A 412 0.82 17.50 10.45
CA ALA A 412 0.93 17.04 9.07
C ALA A 412 2.30 17.35 8.45
N ALA A 413 2.90 18.50 8.77
CA ALA A 413 4.25 18.86 8.35
C ALA A 413 5.32 17.86 8.86
N LYS A 414 5.11 17.31 10.07
CA LYS A 414 6.02 16.34 10.72
C LYS A 414 5.86 14.90 10.22
N VAL A 415 4.89 14.64 9.33
CA VAL A 415 4.72 13.33 8.66
C VAL A 415 5.45 13.31 7.30
N ARG A 416 5.80 14.47 6.75
CA ARG A 416 6.45 14.62 5.44
C ARG A 416 7.98 14.76 5.50
N GLY A 417 8.53 15.07 6.68
CA GLY A 417 9.96 14.98 6.98
C GLY A 417 10.23 13.71 7.75
#